data_AF-A0A7Y5BNZ7-F1
#
_entry.id   AF-A0A7Y5BNZ7-F1
#
_cell.length_a   1.000
_cell.length_b   1.000
_cell.length_c   1.000
_cell.angle_alpha   90.00
_cell.angle_beta   90.00
_cell.angle_gamma   90.00
#
_symmetry.space_group_name_H-M   'P 1'
#
loop_
_entity.id
_entity.type
_entity.pdbx_description
1 polymer ?
#
loop_
_entity_poly.entity_id
_entity_poly.type
_entity_poly.pdbx_seq_one_letter_code
_entity_poly.pdbx_strand_id
1 'polypeptide(L)'
;MKKLYALLPFLLLGVVTVSTLAFNGPTSLTDSYAPVVLTGSQMTALLGAPTDDVFVYAFTSGTPTQIPFQVDEQNADGMFVPNGDGLLGETDELVFMAADAGEYEPDPLLPTPGGDIYPDFVVTLSDPLSSEQAWAYIYTSPDLTPTFAEDYVSYDAGNDRVTSPGLYSAGFNATNSFRDYLALGGGADILDRDKIRLDGYVLLPQLAFHLTENDVSKDGVHAIDGAVRVTRVASSTIVLSGQTITGTGTTYFYGPLIVQSISLTTPPAPVVVEYLRNSIDFNAGASGMTYYDPNNAAGKTIDGTPDSLTISPAAEWQQVSGADGTMITMVDLPDTLAGMSTYYKDNNVVDPDDTGDQVSYGDNGFQVDDPPQNESFDLSIQTVFLSGNQPNVGATYYNQYLTPLDLQVVEFGEPTPVPTASPTATATATAPPPPTGTPTSTPPPPALVPQAYLPLITYGNQSTLAP
;
A
#
# COMPACT_ATOMS: atom_id res chain seq x y z
N MET A 1 -86.09 4.57 -14.83
CA MET A 1 -85.52 5.89 -15.16
C MET A 1 -85.46 6.66 -13.84
N LYS A 2 -84.39 7.27 -13.33
CA LYS A 2 -82.98 7.48 -13.69
C LYS A 2 -82.19 7.42 -12.36
N LYS A 3 -80.92 7.01 -12.46
CA LYS A 3 -80.04 6.59 -11.38
C LYS A 3 -79.63 7.73 -10.43
N LEU A 4 -79.52 7.37 -9.15
CA LEU A 4 -78.85 8.07 -8.07
C LEU A 4 -77.34 7.73 -8.14
N TYR A 5 -76.44 8.72 -8.12
CA TYR A 5 -75.04 8.49 -7.75
C TYR A 5 -74.54 9.67 -6.90
N ALA A 6 -74.23 9.35 -5.65
CA ALA A 6 -73.54 10.17 -4.69
C ALA A 6 -72.03 10.22 -5.05
N LEU A 7 -71.44 11.42 -4.98
CA LEU A 7 -69.99 11.58 -4.94
C LEU A 7 -69.50 11.23 -3.53
N LEU A 8 -68.61 10.23 -3.43
CA LEU A 8 -67.79 9.93 -2.26
C LEU A 8 -66.33 10.13 -2.70
N PRO A 9 -65.51 10.94 -2.02
CA PRO A 9 -64.08 11.00 -2.32
C PRO A 9 -63.39 9.77 -1.74
N PHE A 10 -62.74 9.00 -2.61
CA PHE A 10 -61.88 7.87 -2.25
C PHE A 10 -60.60 8.42 -1.59
N LEU A 11 -60.45 8.18 -0.29
CA LEU A 11 -59.20 8.33 0.44
C LEU A 11 -58.40 7.04 0.22
N LEU A 12 -57.39 7.09 -0.64
CA LEU A 12 -56.47 5.97 -0.89
C LEU A 12 -55.42 5.95 0.23
N LEU A 13 -55.57 5.05 1.20
CA LEU A 13 -54.52 4.72 2.17
C LEU A 13 -53.41 3.97 1.42
N GLY A 14 -52.29 4.64 1.13
CA GLY A 14 -51.06 4.00 0.69
C GLY A 14 -50.39 3.32 1.88
N VAL A 15 -50.42 1.99 1.92
CA VAL A 15 -49.60 1.19 2.82
C VAL A 15 -48.16 1.26 2.29
N VAL A 16 -47.29 1.99 2.98
CA VAL A 16 -45.84 1.95 2.72
C VAL A 16 -45.32 0.66 3.36
N THR A 17 -45.11 -0.37 2.54
CA THR A 17 -44.31 -1.53 2.94
C THR A 17 -42.85 -1.10 2.96
N VAL A 18 -42.31 -0.81 4.14
CA VAL A 18 -40.86 -0.74 4.36
C VAL A 18 -40.35 -2.16 4.14
N SER A 19 -39.71 -2.40 3.00
CA SER A 19 -39.01 -3.66 2.77
C SER A 19 -37.66 -3.53 3.47
N THR A 20 -37.52 -4.18 4.63
CA THR A 20 -36.21 -4.45 5.22
C THR A 20 -35.47 -5.37 4.26
N LEU A 21 -34.47 -4.83 3.55
CA LEU A 21 -33.49 -5.67 2.85
C LEU A 21 -32.66 -6.36 3.93
N ALA A 22 -32.95 -7.63 4.19
CA ALA A 22 -32.04 -8.48 4.93
C ALA A 22 -30.89 -8.84 3.99
N PHE A 23 -29.72 -8.24 4.21
CA PHE A 23 -28.46 -8.70 3.65
C PHE A 23 -27.97 -9.84 4.55
N ASN A 24 -28.18 -11.09 4.11
CA ASN A 24 -27.55 -12.26 4.71
C ASN A 24 -26.69 -12.89 3.63
N GLY A 25 -25.38 -12.69 3.74
CA GLY A 25 -24.40 -13.26 2.83
C GLY A 25 -23.00 -12.90 3.33
N PRO A 26 -22.07 -13.87 3.40
CA PRO A 26 -20.68 -13.56 3.74
C PRO A 26 -20.14 -12.48 2.80
N THR A 27 -19.43 -11.51 3.35
CA THR A 27 -18.79 -10.42 2.62
C THR A 27 -17.76 -10.99 1.64
N SER A 28 -17.83 -10.60 0.36
CA SER A 28 -16.94 -11.10 -0.70
C SER A 28 -16.14 -9.99 -1.38
N LEU A 29 -15.69 -9.00 -0.58
CA LEU A 29 -14.89 -7.88 -1.07
C LEU A 29 -13.79 -8.39 -2.01
N THR A 30 -13.78 -7.87 -3.23
CA THR A 30 -12.84 -8.34 -4.26
C THR A 30 -11.41 -7.98 -3.86
N ASP A 31 -11.24 -6.87 -3.14
CA ASP A 31 -9.99 -6.41 -2.52
C ASP A 31 -9.93 -6.74 -1.01
N SER A 32 -10.28 -7.98 -0.65
CA SER A 32 -10.25 -8.44 0.75
C SER A 32 -8.84 -8.45 1.35
N TYR A 33 -7.79 -8.43 0.53
CA TYR A 33 -6.41 -8.38 1.01
C TYR A 33 -5.96 -6.98 1.45
N ALA A 34 -6.74 -5.93 1.17
CA ALA A 34 -6.39 -4.57 1.53
C ALA A 34 -6.39 -4.35 3.05
N PRO A 35 -5.37 -3.68 3.59
CA PRO A 35 -5.41 -3.20 4.96
C PRO A 35 -6.32 -1.99 5.08
N VAL A 36 -7.01 -1.89 6.20
CA VAL A 36 -7.73 -0.69 6.63
C VAL A 36 -6.86 0.02 7.65
N VAL A 37 -6.46 1.26 7.33
CA VAL A 37 -5.62 2.11 8.18
C VAL A 37 -6.41 3.37 8.52
N LEU A 38 -6.67 3.59 9.82
CA LEU A 38 -7.35 4.76 10.33
C LEU A 38 -6.40 5.56 11.22
N THR A 39 -6.22 6.85 10.96
CA THR A 39 -5.46 7.73 11.85
C THR A 39 -6.31 8.16 13.04
N GLY A 40 -5.68 8.51 14.18
CA GLY A 40 -6.39 9.08 15.32
C GLY A 40 -7.16 10.35 14.98
N SER A 41 -6.68 11.13 14.00
CA SER A 41 -7.41 12.28 13.43
C SER A 41 -8.71 11.92 12.70
N GLN A 42 -8.88 10.68 12.23
CA GLN A 42 -10.17 10.16 11.72
C GLN A 42 -11.08 9.65 12.86
N MET A 43 -10.53 9.43 14.05
CA MET A 43 -11.21 8.89 15.24
C MET A 43 -11.17 9.87 16.41
N THR A 44 -11.55 11.14 16.16
CA THR A 44 -11.28 12.24 17.10
C THR A 44 -11.89 12.07 18.50
N ALA A 45 -12.98 11.31 18.63
CA ALA A 45 -13.60 10.98 19.92
C ALA A 45 -12.72 10.07 20.80
N LEU A 46 -11.74 9.36 20.23
CA LEU A 46 -10.80 8.48 20.93
C LEU A 46 -9.47 9.14 21.28
N LEU A 47 -9.24 10.40 20.93
CA LEU A 47 -7.95 11.05 21.23
C LEU A 47 -7.68 11.08 22.74
N GLY A 48 -6.53 10.54 23.13
CA GLY A 48 -6.12 10.36 24.53
C GLY A 48 -6.71 9.14 25.22
N ALA A 49 -7.46 8.28 24.53
CA ALA A 49 -7.87 6.98 25.06
C ALA A 49 -6.65 6.04 25.17
N PRO A 50 -6.58 5.17 26.20
CA PRO A 50 -5.55 4.13 26.26
C PRO A 50 -5.64 3.21 25.04
N THR A 51 -4.52 2.96 24.38
CA THR A 51 -4.48 2.09 23.19
C THR A 51 -4.90 0.65 23.50
N ASP A 52 -4.57 0.16 24.70
CA ASP A 52 -4.99 -1.15 25.22
C ASP A 52 -6.52 -1.26 25.48
N ASP A 53 -7.23 -0.13 25.52
CA ASP A 53 -8.69 -0.11 25.71
C ASP A 53 -9.45 -0.04 24.37
N VAL A 54 -8.77 0.05 23.22
CA VAL A 54 -9.40 0.11 21.89
C VAL A 54 -9.55 -1.30 21.31
N PHE A 55 -10.73 -1.62 20.77
CA PHE A 55 -11.02 -2.93 20.20
C PHE A 55 -11.82 -2.83 18.89
N VAL A 56 -11.57 -3.75 17.97
CA VAL A 56 -12.30 -3.84 16.70
C VAL A 56 -13.09 -5.14 16.61
N TYR A 57 -14.36 -5.04 16.24
CA TYR A 57 -15.27 -6.16 16.06
C TYR A 57 -15.90 -6.15 14.67
N ALA A 58 -16.24 -7.34 14.20
CA ALA A 58 -17.11 -7.58 13.06
C ALA A 58 -18.33 -8.38 13.52
N PHE A 59 -19.44 -8.26 12.79
CA PHE A 59 -20.64 -9.05 13.03
C PHE A 59 -20.87 -10.04 11.89
N THR A 60 -21.29 -11.25 12.24
CA THR A 60 -21.76 -12.24 11.27
C THR A 60 -23.05 -12.84 11.79
N SER A 61 -24.15 -12.62 11.07
CA SER A 61 -25.49 -13.05 11.49
C SER A 61 -25.84 -12.61 12.93
N GLY A 62 -25.48 -11.36 13.27
CA GLY A 62 -25.68 -10.76 14.60
C GLY A 62 -24.77 -11.28 15.71
N THR A 63 -23.79 -12.13 15.40
CA THR A 63 -22.80 -12.59 16.37
C THR A 63 -21.56 -11.70 16.29
N PRO A 64 -21.18 -11.00 17.37
CA PRO A 64 -19.94 -10.23 17.40
C PRO A 64 -18.72 -11.15 17.49
N THR A 65 -17.71 -10.86 16.68
CA THR A 65 -16.39 -11.49 16.74
C THR A 65 -15.35 -10.39 16.74
N GLN A 66 -14.43 -10.44 17.70
CA GLN A 66 -13.30 -9.53 17.70
C GLN A 66 -12.36 -9.91 16.54
N ILE A 67 -11.94 -8.93 15.77
CA ILE A 67 -11.05 -9.16 14.62
C ILE A 67 -9.61 -8.79 14.98
N PRO A 68 -8.60 -9.34 14.28
CA PRO A 68 -7.22 -8.90 14.46
C PRO A 68 -7.10 -7.41 14.16
N PHE A 69 -6.51 -6.67 15.10
CA PHE A 69 -6.19 -5.26 14.95
C PHE A 69 -4.88 -4.94 15.66
N GLN A 70 -4.31 -3.79 15.35
CA GLN A 70 -3.20 -3.20 16.10
C GLN A 70 -3.29 -1.67 16.09
N VAL A 71 -2.69 -1.03 17.09
CA VAL A 71 -2.48 0.41 17.13
C VAL A 71 -0.98 0.69 17.04
N ASP A 72 -0.57 1.39 16.00
CA ASP A 72 0.81 1.79 15.77
C ASP A 72 1.01 3.26 16.19
N GLU A 73 1.76 3.49 17.27
CA GLU A 73 2.02 4.82 17.81
C GLU A 73 3.17 5.53 17.08
N GLN A 74 3.03 6.85 16.89
CA GLN A 74 4.07 7.72 16.35
C GLN A 74 4.60 8.70 17.41
N ASN A 75 5.89 8.99 17.35
CA ASN A 75 6.48 10.04 18.16
C ASN A 75 6.24 11.44 17.54
N ALA A 76 6.68 12.49 18.24
CA ALA A 76 6.52 13.87 17.80
C ALA A 76 7.20 14.22 16.45
N ASP A 77 8.14 13.39 15.99
CA ASP A 77 8.82 13.54 14.70
C ASP A 77 8.10 12.79 13.57
N GLY A 78 6.93 12.18 13.85
CA GLY A 78 6.15 11.39 12.88
C GLY A 78 6.72 10.00 12.62
N MET A 79 7.59 9.50 13.51
CA MET A 79 8.21 8.18 13.38
C MET A 79 7.45 7.15 14.21
N PHE A 80 7.10 6.02 13.61
CA PHE A 80 6.57 4.87 14.33
C PHE A 80 7.57 4.34 15.36
N VAL A 81 7.10 4.11 16.59
CA VAL A 81 7.93 3.67 17.71
C VAL A 81 7.41 2.37 18.35
N PRO A 82 8.29 1.42 18.73
CA PRO A 82 7.85 0.19 19.41
C PRO A 82 7.29 0.42 20.83
N ASN A 83 7.57 1.57 21.43
CA ASN A 83 7.06 1.96 22.75
C ASN A 83 6.63 3.42 22.68
N GLY A 84 5.34 3.67 22.51
CA GLY A 84 4.76 5.01 22.60
C GLY A 84 4.39 5.38 24.04
N ASP A 85 3.46 6.33 24.19
CA ASP A 85 2.96 6.75 25.50
C ASP A 85 1.72 5.96 25.96
N GLY A 86 1.23 5.06 25.10
CA GLY A 86 0.08 4.18 25.35
C GLY A 86 -1.26 4.90 25.21
N LEU A 87 -1.28 6.10 24.60
CA LEU A 87 -2.48 6.90 24.37
C LEU A 87 -2.65 7.18 22.89
N LEU A 88 -3.87 7.06 22.37
CA LEU A 88 -4.15 7.34 20.97
C LEU A 88 -3.96 8.84 20.66
N GLY A 89 -2.93 9.17 19.88
CA GLY A 89 -2.64 10.47 19.31
C GLY A 89 -3.23 10.67 17.91
N GLU A 90 -3.16 11.90 17.39
CA GLU A 90 -3.75 12.27 16.08
C GLU A 90 -3.11 11.56 14.88
N THR A 91 -1.84 11.17 15.02
CA THR A 91 -1.00 10.54 13.99
C THR A 91 -0.89 9.03 14.14
N ASP A 92 -1.40 8.47 15.25
CA ASP A 92 -1.35 7.03 15.47
C ASP A 92 -2.31 6.33 14.53
N GLU A 93 -1.99 5.08 14.18
CA GLU A 93 -2.76 4.31 13.21
C GLU A 93 -3.41 3.09 13.87
N LEU A 94 -4.74 3.02 13.82
CA LEU A 94 -5.49 1.78 14.06
C LEU A 94 -5.58 1.00 12.74
N VAL A 95 -5.13 -0.25 12.76
CA VAL A 95 -5.01 -1.08 11.55
C VAL A 95 -5.72 -2.41 11.72
N PHE A 96 -6.45 -2.86 10.71
CA PHE A 96 -7.06 -4.19 10.59
C PHE A 96 -7.18 -4.61 9.11
N MET A 97 -7.50 -5.88 8.83
CA MET A 97 -7.65 -6.36 7.44
C MET A 97 -9.09 -6.25 6.95
N ALA A 98 -9.30 -5.82 5.69
CA ALA A 98 -10.63 -5.77 5.09
C ALA A 98 -11.30 -7.16 5.02
N ALA A 99 -10.51 -8.23 4.88
CA ALA A 99 -10.99 -9.62 4.91
C ALA A 99 -11.72 -10.00 6.21
N ASP A 100 -11.41 -9.32 7.32
CA ASP A 100 -12.00 -9.62 8.62
C ASP A 100 -13.30 -8.84 8.89
N ALA A 101 -13.64 -7.87 8.02
CA ALA A 101 -14.86 -7.08 8.17
C ALA A 101 -16.12 -7.93 7.90
N GLY A 102 -17.20 -7.61 8.63
CA GLY A 102 -18.42 -8.39 8.67
C GLY A 102 -19.62 -7.74 7.98
N GLU A 103 -20.80 -8.26 8.32
CA GLU A 103 -22.09 -7.75 7.89
C GLU A 103 -22.49 -6.49 8.70
N TYR A 104 -23.40 -5.69 8.13
CA TYR A 104 -24.01 -4.58 8.84
C TYR A 104 -24.91 -5.08 9.98
N GLU A 105 -24.61 -4.66 11.19
CA GLU A 105 -25.43 -4.85 12.39
C GLU A 105 -26.14 -3.54 12.79
N PRO A 106 -27.49 -3.49 12.77
CA PRO A 106 -28.26 -2.32 13.20
C PRO A 106 -28.24 -2.04 14.70
N ASP A 107 -28.01 -3.06 15.55
CA ASP A 107 -27.90 -2.91 17.00
C ASP A 107 -26.58 -3.54 17.49
N PRO A 108 -25.42 -2.89 17.23
CA PRO A 108 -24.10 -3.46 17.50
C PRO A 108 -23.74 -3.38 18.99
N LEU A 109 -24.60 -3.92 19.84
CA LEU A 109 -24.40 -3.99 21.29
C LEU A 109 -23.37 -5.07 21.62
N LEU A 110 -22.35 -4.74 22.43
CA LEU A 110 -21.43 -5.72 23.00
C LEU A 110 -21.65 -5.88 24.50
N PRO A 111 -22.02 -7.09 24.97
CA PRO A 111 -22.04 -7.38 26.40
C PRO A 111 -20.61 -7.49 26.95
N THR A 112 -20.29 -6.70 27.98
CA THR A 112 -19.00 -6.78 28.70
C THR A 112 -19.21 -7.03 30.19
N PRO A 113 -18.17 -7.43 30.95
CA PRO A 113 -18.25 -7.52 32.41
C PRO A 113 -18.72 -6.22 33.10
N GLY A 114 -18.40 -5.05 32.53
CA GLY A 114 -18.80 -3.73 33.04
C GLY A 114 -20.21 -3.29 32.64
N GLY A 115 -20.89 -4.07 31.80
CA GLY A 115 -22.20 -3.76 31.22
C GLY A 115 -22.17 -3.75 29.70
N ASP A 116 -23.34 -3.59 29.10
CA ASP A 116 -23.44 -3.54 27.64
C ASP A 116 -22.89 -2.20 27.11
N ILE A 117 -22.09 -2.24 26.05
CA ILE A 117 -21.50 -1.07 25.40
C ILE A 117 -21.91 -1.01 23.92
N TYR A 118 -21.82 0.19 23.34
CA TYR A 118 -21.97 0.46 21.91
C TYR A 118 -20.62 0.88 21.33
N PRO A 119 -20.41 0.77 20.01
CA PRO A 119 -19.17 1.20 19.40
C PRO A 119 -19.03 2.72 19.51
N ASP A 120 -17.80 3.21 19.49
CA ASP A 120 -17.47 4.61 19.30
C ASP A 120 -17.58 4.98 17.81
N PHE A 121 -17.14 4.08 16.91
CA PHE A 121 -17.19 4.29 15.47
C PHE A 121 -17.69 3.06 14.69
N VAL A 122 -18.38 3.33 13.59
CA VAL A 122 -18.69 2.36 12.53
C VAL A 122 -17.84 2.67 11.31
N VAL A 123 -17.11 1.67 10.85
CA VAL A 123 -16.30 1.73 9.63
C VAL A 123 -17.04 0.98 8.53
N THR A 124 -17.39 1.67 7.45
CA THR A 124 -17.97 1.08 6.25
C THR A 124 -16.89 0.99 5.17
N LEU A 125 -16.68 -0.20 4.64
CA LEU A 125 -15.81 -0.49 3.51
C LEU A 125 -16.71 -0.69 2.29
N SER A 126 -16.47 0.07 1.21
CA SER A 126 -17.19 -0.10 -0.05
C SER A 126 -16.20 -0.46 -1.16
N ASP A 127 -16.45 -1.57 -1.86
CA ASP A 127 -15.66 -1.99 -3.00
C ASP A 127 -16.17 -1.31 -4.28
N PRO A 128 -15.41 -0.37 -4.87
CA PRO A 128 -15.83 0.34 -6.07
C PRO A 128 -15.91 -0.55 -7.32
N LEU A 129 -15.28 -1.73 -7.31
CA LEU A 129 -15.26 -2.67 -8.43
C LEU A 129 -16.44 -3.66 -8.40
N SER A 130 -16.96 -3.98 -7.21
CA SER A 130 -18.05 -4.97 -7.04
C SER A 130 -19.35 -4.41 -6.44
N SER A 131 -19.35 -3.16 -5.95
CA SER A 131 -20.43 -2.56 -5.15
C SER A 131 -20.72 -3.28 -3.82
N GLU A 132 -19.88 -4.22 -3.43
CA GLU A 132 -19.99 -4.92 -2.16
C GLU A 132 -19.53 -4.03 -1.01
N GLN A 133 -20.06 -4.32 0.18
CA GLN A 133 -19.75 -3.59 1.39
C GLN A 133 -19.46 -4.53 2.55
N ALA A 134 -18.63 -4.08 3.47
CA ALA A 134 -18.37 -4.74 4.74
C ALA A 134 -18.25 -3.70 5.87
N TRP A 135 -18.43 -4.14 7.11
CA TRP A 135 -18.43 -3.27 8.28
C TRP A 135 -17.50 -3.77 9.38
N ALA A 136 -16.84 -2.81 10.03
CA ALA A 136 -16.11 -3.02 11.28
C ALA A 136 -16.57 -1.98 12.31
N TYR A 137 -16.45 -2.33 13.57
CA TYR A 137 -16.99 -1.58 14.70
C TYR A 137 -15.89 -1.38 15.73
N ILE A 138 -15.60 -0.13 16.09
CA ILE A 138 -14.54 0.23 17.02
C ILE A 138 -15.18 0.55 18.37
N TYR A 139 -14.68 -0.07 19.44
CA TYR A 139 -15.16 0.08 20.80
C TYR A 139 -14.01 0.46 21.73
N THR A 140 -14.32 1.21 22.78
CA THR A 140 -13.43 1.46 23.91
C THR A 140 -13.95 0.76 25.16
N SER A 141 -13.12 -0.04 25.83
CA SER A 141 -13.52 -0.71 27.08
C SER A 141 -12.33 -1.15 27.94
N PRO A 142 -12.24 -0.74 29.22
CA PRO A 142 -11.22 -1.25 30.13
C PRO A 142 -11.49 -2.69 30.61
N ASP A 143 -12.63 -3.28 30.25
CA ASP A 143 -13.05 -4.62 30.67
C ASP A 143 -12.83 -5.69 29.58
N LEU A 144 -12.51 -5.28 28.35
CA LEU A 144 -12.21 -6.17 27.23
C LEU A 144 -10.72 -6.48 27.17
N THR A 145 -10.38 -7.58 26.50
CA THR A 145 -9.01 -7.98 26.20
C THR A 145 -8.98 -8.60 24.80
N PRO A 146 -7.84 -8.61 24.09
CA PRO A 146 -7.72 -9.31 22.82
C PRO A 146 -8.02 -10.82 22.96
N THR A 147 -8.80 -11.35 22.04
CA THR A 147 -9.29 -12.74 22.00
C THR A 147 -8.99 -13.45 20.68
N PHE A 148 -8.56 -12.72 19.65
CA PHE A 148 -8.01 -13.29 18.42
C PHE A 148 -6.63 -13.90 18.68
N ALA A 149 -6.28 -14.91 17.88
CA ALA A 149 -4.97 -15.57 17.93
C ALA A 149 -4.21 -15.45 16.61
N GLU A 150 -4.87 -14.92 15.58
CA GLU A 150 -4.35 -14.66 14.27
C GLU A 150 -3.24 -13.60 14.35
N ASP A 151 -2.15 -13.91 13.67
CA ASP A 151 -0.98 -13.06 13.48
C ASP A 151 -0.58 -13.24 12.02
N TYR A 152 -0.81 -12.20 11.21
CA TYR A 152 -0.67 -12.28 9.76
C TYR A 152 0.79 -12.31 9.30
N VAL A 153 1.70 -11.80 10.14
CA VAL A 153 3.09 -11.58 9.77
C VAL A 153 3.94 -11.39 11.02
N SER A 154 5.11 -12.03 11.07
CA SER A 154 6.01 -11.96 12.22
C SER A 154 7.37 -11.39 11.85
N TYR A 155 8.05 -10.77 12.82
CA TYR A 155 9.40 -10.23 12.66
C TYR A 155 10.45 -10.98 13.49
N ASP A 156 11.46 -11.50 12.80
CA ASP A 156 12.68 -12.02 13.40
C ASP A 156 13.77 -10.94 13.43
N ALA A 157 13.88 -10.25 14.56
CA ALA A 157 14.89 -9.22 14.78
C ALA A 157 16.34 -9.74 14.72
N GLY A 158 16.57 -11.04 14.95
CA GLY A 158 17.92 -11.63 14.89
C GLY A 158 18.47 -11.71 13.48
N ASN A 159 17.59 -11.87 12.49
CA ASN A 159 17.92 -11.95 11.08
C ASN A 159 17.41 -10.77 10.24
N ASP A 160 16.76 -9.77 10.87
CA ASP A 160 16.09 -8.65 10.20
C ASP A 160 15.17 -9.18 9.06
N ARG A 161 14.25 -10.07 9.45
CA ARG A 161 13.45 -10.86 8.52
C ARG A 161 11.99 -10.88 8.91
N VAL A 162 11.14 -10.57 7.95
CA VAL A 162 9.68 -10.58 8.08
C VAL A 162 9.11 -11.82 7.39
N THR A 163 8.17 -12.52 8.01
CA THR A 163 7.57 -13.73 7.45
C THR A 163 6.06 -13.69 7.55
N SER A 164 5.39 -13.78 6.40
CA SER A 164 3.97 -14.12 6.34
C SER A 164 3.81 -15.64 6.13
N PRO A 165 3.09 -16.35 7.01
CA PRO A 165 2.89 -17.79 6.91
C PRO A 165 2.31 -18.22 5.55
N GLY A 166 3.07 -19.02 4.80
CA GLY A 166 2.61 -19.62 3.54
C GLY A 166 2.57 -18.68 2.33
N LEU A 167 2.98 -17.42 2.45
CA LEU A 167 2.96 -16.43 1.36
C LEU A 167 4.37 -15.95 1.00
N TYR A 168 5.07 -15.31 1.93
CA TYR A 168 6.42 -14.82 1.66
C TYR A 168 7.27 -14.73 2.93
N SER A 169 8.58 -14.64 2.73
CA SER A 169 9.53 -14.25 3.76
C SER A 169 10.57 -13.32 3.14
N ALA A 170 10.69 -12.11 3.68
CA ALA A 170 11.57 -11.06 3.17
C ALA A 170 12.62 -10.71 4.22
N GLY A 171 13.89 -10.70 3.84
CA GLY A 171 15.02 -10.38 4.73
C GLY A 171 15.89 -9.27 4.17
N PHE A 172 16.59 -8.60 5.07
CA PHE A 172 17.38 -7.41 4.76
C PHE A 172 18.86 -7.61 5.04
N ASN A 173 19.67 -6.99 4.19
CA ASN A 173 21.11 -7.10 4.29
C ASN A 173 21.60 -6.60 5.64
N ALA A 174 22.56 -7.30 6.25
CA ALA A 174 23.06 -6.97 7.58
C ALA A 174 23.74 -5.60 7.67
N THR A 175 24.30 -5.09 6.56
CA THR A 175 25.10 -3.86 6.51
C THR A 175 24.49 -2.77 5.63
N ASN A 176 23.74 -3.13 4.59
CA ASN A 176 23.12 -2.20 3.65
C ASN A 176 21.59 -2.22 3.80
N SER A 177 20.91 -1.15 3.39
CA SER A 177 19.48 -0.95 3.72
C SER A 177 18.47 -1.72 2.86
N PHE A 178 18.94 -2.56 1.93
CA PHE A 178 18.13 -3.22 0.92
C PHE A 178 17.83 -4.69 1.26
N ARG A 179 16.76 -5.25 0.67
CA ARG A 179 16.48 -6.68 0.80
C ARG A 179 17.51 -7.48 0.03
N ASP A 180 17.93 -8.59 0.62
CA ASP A 180 18.83 -9.58 0.02
C ASP A 180 18.34 -11.01 0.29
N TYR A 181 17.07 -11.15 0.70
CA TYR A 181 16.39 -12.43 0.86
C TYR A 181 14.92 -12.29 0.50
N LEU A 182 14.41 -13.18 -0.36
CA LEU A 182 12.98 -13.36 -0.60
C LEU A 182 12.70 -14.83 -0.84
N ALA A 183 11.81 -15.42 -0.05
CA ALA A 183 11.25 -16.73 -0.32
C ALA A 183 9.74 -16.63 -0.51
N LEU A 184 9.18 -17.40 -1.44
CA LEU A 184 7.74 -17.49 -1.70
C LEU A 184 7.19 -18.80 -1.16
N GLY A 185 6.00 -18.80 -0.55
CA GLY A 185 5.28 -20.02 -0.12
C GLY A 185 6.03 -20.94 0.85
N GLY A 186 7.07 -20.45 1.54
CA GLY A 186 7.97 -21.27 2.36
C GLY A 186 9.03 -22.04 1.57
N GLY A 187 9.23 -21.70 0.29
CA GLY A 187 10.26 -22.23 -0.58
C GLY A 187 11.66 -21.72 -0.26
N ALA A 188 12.58 -21.91 -1.21
CA ALA A 188 13.95 -21.42 -1.10
C ALA A 188 14.03 -19.90 -1.31
N ASP A 189 15.17 -19.33 -0.93
CA ASP A 189 15.50 -17.95 -1.28
C ASP A 189 15.69 -17.79 -2.78
N ILE A 190 14.99 -16.85 -3.38
CA ILE A 190 15.01 -16.54 -4.80
C ILE A 190 15.58 -15.15 -5.09
N LEU A 191 15.91 -14.34 -4.08
CA LEU A 191 16.44 -13.00 -4.28
C LEU A 191 17.96 -13.00 -4.35
N ASP A 192 18.57 -12.29 -5.30
CA ASP A 192 19.95 -11.81 -5.11
C ASP A 192 19.89 -10.56 -4.24
N ARG A 193 19.19 -9.52 -4.71
CA ARG A 193 18.90 -8.30 -3.95
C ARG A 193 17.92 -7.36 -4.66
N ASP A 194 17.34 -6.45 -3.90
CA ASP A 194 16.85 -5.18 -4.46
C ASP A 194 18.06 -4.34 -4.91
N LYS A 195 18.04 -3.83 -6.14
CA LYS A 195 19.12 -3.04 -6.74
C LYS A 195 18.67 -1.60 -6.98
N ILE A 196 19.61 -0.69 -6.76
CA ILE A 196 19.52 0.69 -7.27
C ILE A 196 20.75 1.01 -8.12
N ARG A 197 20.58 1.90 -9.09
CA ARG A 197 21.71 2.54 -9.79
C ARG A 197 21.43 4.04 -9.86
N LEU A 198 22.43 4.83 -9.49
CA LEU A 198 22.39 6.27 -9.65
C LEU A 198 23.72 6.73 -10.25
N ASP A 199 23.67 7.17 -11.50
CA ASP A 199 24.82 7.69 -12.21
C ASP A 199 24.68 9.18 -12.46
N GLY A 200 25.81 9.87 -12.47
CA GLY A 200 25.84 11.28 -12.81
C GLY A 200 27.19 11.90 -12.55
N TYR A 201 27.21 13.22 -12.41
CA TYR A 201 28.44 13.95 -12.16
C TYR A 201 28.20 15.27 -11.41
N VAL A 202 29.25 15.75 -10.73
CA VAL A 202 29.32 17.12 -10.21
C VAL A 202 29.90 18.01 -11.30
N LEU A 203 29.33 19.19 -11.60
CA LEU A 203 29.76 20.08 -12.70
C LEU A 203 31.11 20.77 -12.45
N LEU A 204 31.48 21.05 -11.19
CA LEU A 204 32.64 21.87 -10.84
C LEU A 204 33.32 21.39 -9.54
N PRO A 205 34.45 20.64 -9.61
CA PRO A 205 35.06 20.05 -10.81
C PRO A 205 34.19 18.93 -11.39
N GLN A 206 34.39 18.60 -12.69
CA GLN A 206 33.68 17.48 -13.32
C GLN A 206 34.12 16.15 -12.71
N LEU A 207 33.29 15.59 -11.82
CA LEU A 207 33.54 14.33 -11.13
C LEU A 207 32.33 13.43 -11.31
N ALA A 208 32.50 12.34 -12.07
CA ALA A 208 31.47 11.32 -12.20
C ALA A 208 31.31 10.55 -10.89
N PHE A 209 30.08 10.15 -10.59
CA PHE A 209 29.74 9.23 -9.52
C PHE A 209 28.88 8.09 -10.07
N HIS A 210 29.03 6.94 -9.43
CA HIS A 210 28.21 5.75 -9.63
C HIS A 210 27.86 5.25 -8.24
N LEU A 211 26.57 5.26 -7.90
CA LEU A 211 26.09 4.73 -6.63
C LEU A 211 25.21 3.50 -6.88
N THR A 212 25.38 2.53 -5.98
CA THR A 212 24.65 1.28 -5.95
C THR A 212 24.00 1.09 -4.58
N GLU A 213 23.25 0.01 -4.42
CA GLU A 213 22.69 -0.37 -3.13
C GLU A 213 23.77 -0.69 -2.07
N ASN A 214 25.01 -0.98 -2.49
CA ASN A 214 26.14 -1.18 -1.58
C ASN A 214 26.67 0.13 -0.98
N ASP A 215 26.30 1.28 -1.56
CA ASP A 215 26.73 2.60 -1.09
C ASP A 215 25.73 3.22 -0.09
N VAL A 216 24.68 2.47 0.27
CA VAL A 216 23.63 2.86 1.20
C VAL A 216 23.73 2.00 2.47
N SER A 217 24.36 2.54 3.51
CA SER A 217 24.51 1.84 4.78
C SER A 217 23.18 1.73 5.52
N LYS A 218 23.02 0.64 6.27
CA LYS A 218 21.99 0.48 7.29
C LYS A 218 22.55 0.92 8.64
N ASP A 219 22.12 2.09 9.11
CA ASP A 219 22.61 2.68 10.35
C ASP A 219 21.83 2.19 11.57
N GLY A 220 20.57 1.82 11.36
CA GLY A 220 19.68 1.35 12.41
C GLY A 220 18.41 0.74 11.84
N VAL A 221 17.80 -0.17 12.60
CA VAL A 221 16.50 -0.76 12.30
C VAL A 221 15.75 -1.00 13.60
N HIS A 222 14.45 -0.72 13.57
CA HIS A 222 13.50 -1.22 14.54
C HIS A 222 12.20 -1.62 13.83
N ALA A 223 11.40 -2.45 14.49
CA ALA A 223 10.12 -2.86 13.97
C ALA A 223 9.07 -2.91 15.09
N ILE A 224 7.83 -2.65 14.71
CA ILE A 224 6.63 -2.94 15.50
C ILE A 224 6.06 -4.23 14.91
N ASP A 225 5.97 -5.28 15.73
CA ASP A 225 5.45 -6.58 15.33
C ASP A 225 4.06 -6.75 15.96
N GLY A 226 3.02 -6.44 15.18
CA GLY A 226 1.62 -6.51 15.59
C GLY A 226 0.85 -7.55 14.79
N ALA A 227 -0.35 -7.90 15.26
CA ALA A 227 -1.14 -8.99 14.68
C ALA A 227 -1.54 -8.80 13.21
N VAL A 228 -1.54 -7.55 12.73
CA VAL A 228 -1.97 -7.19 11.37
C VAL A 228 -0.80 -6.94 10.43
N ARG A 229 0.22 -6.23 10.92
CA ARG A 229 1.38 -5.85 10.15
C ARG A 229 2.64 -5.75 11.00
N VAL A 230 3.76 -5.97 10.33
CA VAL A 230 5.06 -5.50 10.79
C VAL A 230 5.32 -4.12 10.18
N THR A 231 5.53 -3.12 11.04
CA THR A 231 5.98 -1.78 10.63
C THR A 231 7.49 -1.70 10.87
N ARG A 232 8.27 -1.87 9.80
CA ARG A 232 9.74 -1.84 9.85
C ARG A 232 10.25 -0.45 9.48
N VAL A 233 11.07 0.14 10.35
CA VAL A 233 11.70 1.46 10.15
C VAL A 233 13.21 1.26 10.10
N ALA A 234 13.85 1.75 9.04
CA ALA A 234 15.30 1.68 8.88
C ALA A 234 15.91 3.04 8.58
N SER A 235 16.98 3.40 9.31
CA SER A 235 17.78 4.58 9.02
C SER A 235 18.99 4.20 8.17
N SER A 236 19.32 5.06 7.22
CA SER A 236 20.33 4.81 6.20
C SER A 236 21.20 6.03 5.94
N THR A 237 22.45 5.79 5.55
CA THR A 237 23.39 6.83 5.15
C THR A 237 23.96 6.54 3.76
N ILE A 238 24.08 7.60 2.96
CA ILE A 238 24.84 7.63 1.71
C ILE A 238 25.94 8.67 1.84
N VAL A 239 27.15 8.35 1.36
CA VAL A 239 28.26 9.31 1.31
C VAL A 239 28.62 9.62 -0.14
N LEU A 240 28.20 10.80 -0.62
CA LEU A 240 28.49 11.26 -1.97
C LEU A 240 29.53 12.38 -1.94
N SER A 241 30.73 12.12 -2.47
CA SER A 241 31.83 13.10 -2.54
C SER A 241 32.17 13.75 -1.18
N GLY A 242 32.10 12.97 -0.10
CA GLY A 242 32.37 13.41 1.27
C GLY A 242 31.21 14.09 1.98
N GLN A 243 30.06 14.27 1.30
CA GLN A 243 28.82 14.74 1.92
C GLN A 243 28.00 13.55 2.38
N THR A 244 27.53 13.61 3.62
CA THR A 244 26.66 12.61 4.24
C THR A 244 25.20 12.98 4.01
N ILE A 245 24.43 12.04 3.46
CA ILE A 245 22.98 12.14 3.28
C ILE A 245 22.37 11.02 4.11
N THR A 246 21.54 11.38 5.09
CA THR A 246 20.83 10.44 5.95
C THR A 246 19.36 10.39 5.58
N GLY A 247 18.76 9.21 5.58
CA GLY A 247 17.32 9.03 5.42
C GLY A 247 16.80 7.96 6.37
N THR A 248 15.52 8.03 6.66
CA THR A 248 14.79 6.94 7.33
C THR A 248 13.77 6.44 6.35
N GLY A 249 13.44 5.15 6.34
CA GLY A 249 12.35 4.62 5.52
C GLY A 249 11.50 3.65 6.32
N THR A 250 10.19 3.69 6.06
CA THR A 250 9.23 2.77 6.65
C THR A 250 8.74 1.81 5.58
N THR A 251 8.67 0.53 5.93
CA THR A 251 8.06 -0.52 5.10
C THR A 251 7.02 -1.24 5.92
N TYR A 252 5.83 -1.37 5.37
CA TYR A 252 4.73 -2.08 6.00
C TYR A 252 4.60 -3.46 5.38
N PHE A 253 4.56 -4.48 6.21
CA PHE A 253 4.41 -5.86 5.82
C PHE A 253 3.09 -6.36 6.38
N TYR A 254 2.19 -6.81 5.51
CA TYR A 254 0.94 -7.47 5.85
C TYR A 254 1.01 -8.93 5.38
N GLY A 255 -0.01 -9.73 5.68
CA GLY A 255 -0.06 -11.13 5.24
C GLY A 255 0.23 -11.30 3.73
N PRO A 256 -0.58 -10.73 2.83
CA PRO A 256 -0.38 -10.87 1.38
C PRO A 256 0.30 -9.66 0.71
N LEU A 257 0.68 -8.63 1.45
CA LEU A 257 1.04 -7.32 0.88
C LEU A 257 2.30 -6.75 1.55
N ILE A 258 3.21 -6.19 0.75
CA ILE A 258 4.25 -5.27 1.22
C ILE A 258 3.96 -3.89 0.63
N VAL A 259 3.98 -2.86 1.46
CA VAL A 259 3.84 -1.46 1.05
C VAL A 259 5.10 -0.69 1.40
N GLN A 260 5.65 0.00 0.43
CA GLN A 260 6.81 0.86 0.58
C GLN A 260 6.58 2.17 -0.17
N SER A 261 6.99 3.29 0.43
CA SER A 261 7.10 4.56 -0.28
C SER A 261 8.58 4.91 -0.44
N ILE A 262 8.95 5.36 -1.63
CA ILE A 262 10.28 5.86 -1.93
C ILE A 262 10.12 7.31 -2.37
N SER A 263 10.53 8.24 -1.51
CA SER A 263 10.74 9.63 -1.90
C SER A 263 12.16 9.78 -2.42
N LEU A 264 12.29 10.30 -3.64
CA LEU A 264 13.57 10.65 -4.21
C LEU A 264 13.57 12.10 -4.66
N THR A 265 14.61 12.80 -4.27
CA THR A 265 14.90 14.15 -4.74
C THR A 265 16.16 14.10 -5.59
N THR A 266 16.11 14.58 -6.82
CA THR A 266 17.34 14.86 -7.56
C THR A 266 18.00 16.11 -6.99
N PRO A 267 19.32 16.09 -6.78
CA PRO A 267 20.02 17.23 -6.20
C PRO A 267 19.99 18.47 -7.13
N PRO A 268 20.04 19.70 -6.59
CA PRO A 268 20.33 20.89 -7.36
C PRO A 268 21.76 20.90 -7.89
N ALA A 269 22.00 21.82 -8.83
CA ALA A 269 23.34 22.16 -9.28
C ALA A 269 24.27 22.44 -8.08
N PRO A 270 25.55 22.00 -8.13
CA PRO A 270 26.25 21.52 -9.32
C PRO A 270 26.12 20.01 -9.59
N VAL A 271 25.31 19.26 -8.86
CA VAL A 271 25.14 17.82 -9.11
C VAL A 271 24.15 17.61 -10.25
N VAL A 272 24.47 16.68 -11.14
CA VAL A 272 23.61 16.24 -12.24
C VAL A 272 23.44 14.73 -12.13
N VAL A 273 22.21 14.24 -12.17
CA VAL A 273 21.88 12.81 -12.27
C VAL A 273 21.55 12.49 -13.72
N GLU A 274 22.24 11.53 -14.32
CA GLU A 274 22.03 11.13 -15.71
C GLU A 274 21.21 9.84 -15.83
N TYR A 275 21.25 8.99 -14.81
CA TYR A 275 20.54 7.72 -14.82
C TYR A 275 20.06 7.34 -13.43
N LEU A 276 18.85 6.78 -13.40
CA LEU A 276 18.29 6.13 -12.24
C LEU A 276 17.75 4.75 -12.60
N ARG A 277 17.98 3.77 -11.74
CA ARG A 277 17.31 2.47 -11.76
C ARG A 277 16.88 2.07 -10.37
N ASN A 278 15.71 1.46 -10.27
CA ASN A 278 15.30 0.64 -9.14
C ASN A 278 14.76 -0.68 -9.70
N SER A 279 15.27 -1.80 -9.19
CA SER A 279 14.90 -3.13 -9.68
C SER A 279 15.05 -4.19 -8.60
N ILE A 280 14.44 -5.35 -8.82
CA ILE A 280 14.55 -6.55 -8.01
C ILE A 280 15.28 -7.58 -8.86
N ASP A 281 16.49 -7.97 -8.45
CA ASP A 281 17.25 -9.02 -9.14
C ASP A 281 17.09 -10.35 -8.40
N PHE A 282 16.61 -11.36 -9.12
CA PHE A 282 16.51 -12.70 -8.58
C PHE A 282 17.83 -13.46 -8.75
N ASN A 283 18.01 -14.47 -7.92
CA ASN A 283 19.09 -15.43 -8.08
C ASN A 283 18.62 -16.63 -8.93
N ALA A 284 19.51 -17.59 -9.17
CA ALA A 284 19.22 -18.79 -9.96
C ALA A 284 18.03 -19.64 -9.44
N GLY A 285 17.61 -19.45 -8.18
CA GLY A 285 16.42 -20.07 -7.59
C GLY A 285 15.11 -19.65 -8.25
N ALA A 286 15.05 -18.50 -8.93
CA ALA A 286 13.90 -18.09 -9.73
C ALA A 286 13.85 -18.74 -11.12
N SER A 287 14.84 -19.55 -11.51
CA SER A 287 14.86 -20.19 -12.82
C SER A 287 13.64 -21.08 -13.05
N GLY A 288 12.96 -20.88 -14.18
CA GLY A 288 11.71 -21.53 -14.54
C GLY A 288 10.45 -20.77 -14.12
N MET A 289 10.57 -19.68 -13.35
CA MET A 289 9.45 -18.76 -13.11
C MET A 289 9.11 -17.98 -14.38
N THR A 290 7.91 -17.40 -14.44
CA THR A 290 7.45 -16.58 -15.56
C THR A 290 7.25 -15.13 -15.13
N TYR A 291 7.92 -14.22 -15.83
CA TYR A 291 7.75 -12.78 -15.75
C TYR A 291 6.62 -12.30 -16.67
N TYR A 292 5.76 -11.40 -16.21
CA TYR A 292 4.73 -10.70 -16.98
C TYR A 292 4.73 -9.22 -16.67
N ASP A 293 4.32 -8.41 -17.65
CA ASP A 293 4.02 -6.98 -17.49
C ASP A 293 2.91 -6.57 -18.50
N PRO A 294 2.42 -5.30 -18.51
CA PRO A 294 1.40 -4.85 -19.46
C PRO A 294 1.78 -4.98 -20.94
N ASN A 295 3.06 -4.84 -21.25
CA ASN A 295 3.59 -4.82 -22.61
C ASN A 295 3.98 -6.22 -23.11
N ASN A 296 4.15 -7.17 -22.19
CA ASN A 296 4.72 -8.50 -22.38
C ASN A 296 3.79 -9.55 -21.75
N ALA A 297 2.49 -9.41 -21.98
CA ALA A 297 1.44 -10.22 -21.35
C ALA A 297 1.50 -11.73 -21.65
N ALA A 298 2.21 -12.14 -22.71
CA ALA A 298 2.45 -13.55 -23.03
C ALA A 298 3.44 -14.24 -22.06
N GLY A 299 4.19 -13.44 -21.29
CA GLY A 299 5.16 -13.87 -20.33
C GLY A 299 6.53 -14.21 -20.91
N LYS A 300 7.55 -14.10 -20.08
CA LYS A 300 8.94 -14.52 -20.34
C LYS A 300 9.41 -15.49 -19.27
N THR A 301 10.09 -16.55 -19.68
CA THR A 301 10.66 -17.51 -18.73
C THR A 301 11.95 -16.91 -18.19
N ILE A 302 12.08 -16.85 -16.87
CA ILE A 302 13.33 -16.50 -16.21
C ILE A 302 14.24 -17.73 -16.29
N ASP A 303 15.30 -17.69 -17.09
CA ASP A 303 16.24 -18.80 -17.25
C ASP A 303 17.72 -18.38 -17.32
N GLY A 304 18.01 -17.09 -17.13
CA GLY A 304 19.34 -16.52 -17.23
C GLY A 304 19.79 -16.32 -18.67
N THR A 305 18.88 -16.38 -19.66
CA THR A 305 19.18 -16.14 -21.07
C THR A 305 18.57 -14.81 -21.53
N PRO A 306 19.34 -13.94 -22.20
CA PRO A 306 18.84 -12.63 -22.62
C PRO A 306 17.55 -12.69 -23.43
N ASP A 307 16.54 -12.01 -22.90
CA ASP A 307 15.23 -11.85 -23.52
C ASP A 307 15.08 -10.52 -24.24
N SER A 308 14.25 -10.51 -25.29
CA SER A 308 13.78 -9.26 -25.90
C SER A 308 12.35 -8.96 -25.41
N LEU A 309 12.18 -7.78 -24.81
CA LEU A 309 10.94 -7.27 -24.24
C LEU A 309 10.56 -5.91 -24.85
N THR A 310 9.28 -5.61 -24.82
CA THR A 310 8.77 -4.25 -25.06
C THR A 310 8.83 -3.48 -23.75
N ILE A 311 9.66 -2.43 -23.68
CA ILE A 311 9.95 -1.70 -22.43
C ILE A 311 9.29 -0.31 -22.35
N SER A 312 8.54 0.07 -23.38
CA SER A 312 7.86 1.37 -23.46
C SER A 312 6.41 1.19 -23.91
N PRO A 313 5.43 1.82 -23.24
CA PRO A 313 5.57 2.65 -22.03
C PRO A 313 6.13 1.87 -20.83
N ALA A 314 6.62 2.55 -19.80
CA ALA A 314 7.09 1.88 -18.58
C ALA A 314 5.95 1.04 -17.97
N ALA A 315 6.28 -0.14 -17.47
CA ALA A 315 5.32 -1.05 -16.87
C ALA A 315 4.91 -0.56 -15.47
N GLU A 316 3.62 -0.27 -15.31
CA GLU A 316 3.04 0.14 -14.01
C GLU A 316 2.86 -1.05 -13.05
N TRP A 317 2.92 -2.27 -13.58
CA TRP A 317 2.95 -3.50 -12.80
C TRP A 317 3.85 -4.56 -13.43
N GLN A 318 4.42 -5.42 -12.60
CA GLN A 318 5.27 -6.53 -12.99
C GLN A 318 4.91 -7.74 -12.13
N GLN A 319 4.77 -8.92 -12.74
CA GLN A 319 4.44 -10.16 -12.05
C GLN A 319 5.52 -11.21 -12.30
N VAL A 320 5.99 -11.87 -11.24
CA VAL A 320 6.85 -13.04 -11.32
C VAL A 320 6.14 -14.21 -10.65
N SER A 321 5.96 -15.32 -11.37
CA SER A 321 5.12 -16.43 -10.93
C SER A 321 5.79 -17.78 -11.14
N GLY A 322 5.72 -18.64 -10.12
CA GLY A 322 6.37 -19.95 -10.09
C GLY A 322 5.68 -20.92 -9.14
N ALA A 323 6.22 -22.14 -9.04
CA ALA A 323 5.61 -23.21 -8.25
C ALA A 323 5.44 -22.86 -6.77
N ASP A 324 6.42 -22.14 -6.19
CA ASP A 324 6.43 -21.77 -4.77
C ASP A 324 5.60 -20.52 -4.47
N GLY A 325 5.24 -19.73 -5.48
CA GLY A 325 4.38 -18.56 -5.30
C GLY A 325 4.44 -17.56 -6.44
N THR A 326 3.66 -16.49 -6.28
CA THR A 326 3.58 -15.37 -7.21
C THR A 326 3.78 -14.06 -6.47
N MET A 327 4.54 -13.17 -7.07
CA MET A 327 4.76 -11.79 -6.64
C MET A 327 4.27 -10.85 -7.73
N ILE A 328 3.50 -9.82 -7.35
CA ILE A 328 3.00 -8.78 -8.25
C ILE A 328 3.40 -7.44 -7.66
N THR A 329 4.36 -6.77 -8.29
CA THR A 329 4.80 -5.43 -7.91
C THR A 329 4.06 -4.40 -8.76
N MET A 330 3.47 -3.41 -8.09
CA MET A 330 2.72 -2.30 -8.68
C MET A 330 3.36 -1.00 -8.21
N VAL A 331 3.50 -0.06 -9.13
CA VAL A 331 4.12 1.24 -8.85
C VAL A 331 3.23 2.34 -9.41
N ASP A 332 2.93 3.35 -8.60
CA ASP A 332 2.42 4.63 -9.09
C ASP A 332 3.60 5.43 -9.66
N LEU A 333 3.69 5.45 -10.99
CA LEU A 333 4.78 6.10 -11.71
C LEU A 333 4.36 7.55 -12.01
N PRO A 334 5.08 8.56 -11.47
CA PRO A 334 4.69 9.95 -11.66
C PRO A 334 4.89 10.37 -13.12
N ASP A 335 3.85 10.98 -13.71
CA ASP A 335 3.85 11.53 -15.07
C ASP A 335 5.01 12.50 -15.37
N THR A 336 5.64 13.05 -14.32
CA THR A 336 6.74 14.01 -14.42
C THR A 336 8.08 13.38 -14.81
N LEU A 337 8.24 12.06 -14.64
CA LEU A 337 9.48 11.36 -15.00
C LEU A 337 9.51 11.01 -16.49
N ALA A 338 9.78 12.03 -17.33
CA ALA A 338 10.07 11.82 -18.74
C ALA A 338 11.29 10.89 -18.91
N GLY A 339 11.31 10.08 -19.97
CA GLY A 339 12.41 9.14 -20.24
C GLY A 339 12.33 7.82 -19.47
N MET A 340 11.28 7.61 -18.67
CA MET A 340 11.08 6.36 -17.95
C MET A 340 10.79 5.18 -18.89
N SER A 341 11.36 4.02 -18.58
CA SER A 341 11.10 2.74 -19.25
C SER A 341 11.18 1.56 -18.28
N THR A 342 10.61 0.43 -18.66
CA THR A 342 10.78 -0.84 -17.94
C THR A 342 12.23 -1.27 -18.02
N TYR A 343 12.85 -1.58 -16.88
CA TYR A 343 14.12 -2.28 -16.84
C TYR A 343 13.86 -3.78 -16.73
N TYR A 344 14.56 -4.57 -17.54
CA TYR A 344 14.57 -6.02 -17.45
C TYR A 344 15.92 -6.60 -17.90
N LYS A 345 16.49 -7.52 -17.13
CA LYS A 345 17.68 -8.28 -17.50
C LYS A 345 17.61 -9.72 -16.99
N ASP A 346 17.57 -10.67 -17.92
CA ASP A 346 17.73 -12.11 -17.63
C ASP A 346 19.01 -12.58 -18.32
N ASN A 347 20.13 -12.58 -17.61
CA ASN A 347 21.43 -12.89 -18.20
C ASN A 347 22.40 -13.40 -17.13
N ASN A 348 22.72 -14.69 -17.18
CA ASN A 348 23.64 -15.32 -16.24
C ASN A 348 25.12 -15.25 -16.64
N VAL A 349 25.45 -14.44 -17.65
CA VAL A 349 26.84 -14.09 -17.94
C VAL A 349 27.32 -13.09 -16.88
N VAL A 350 28.41 -13.44 -16.19
CA VAL A 350 29.02 -12.59 -15.17
C VAL A 350 29.30 -11.19 -15.71
N ASP A 351 28.74 -10.21 -15.01
CA ASP A 351 28.86 -8.78 -15.24
C ASP A 351 29.62 -8.15 -14.06
N PRO A 352 30.92 -7.83 -14.22
CA PRO A 352 31.73 -7.27 -13.13
C PRO A 352 31.26 -5.92 -12.60
N ASP A 353 30.44 -5.20 -13.37
CA ASP A 353 29.87 -3.91 -12.99
C ASP A 353 28.52 -4.08 -12.24
N ASP A 354 28.03 -5.32 -12.15
CA ASP A 354 26.87 -5.64 -11.35
C ASP A 354 27.25 -6.00 -9.90
N THR A 355 26.27 -5.89 -9.01
CA THR A 355 26.42 -6.18 -7.59
C THR A 355 25.83 -7.56 -7.26
N GLY A 356 26.12 -8.06 -6.06
CA GLY A 356 25.64 -9.37 -5.63
C GLY A 356 26.40 -10.53 -6.25
N ASP A 357 25.67 -11.48 -6.80
CA ASP A 357 26.24 -12.65 -7.46
C ASP A 357 26.80 -12.34 -8.87
N GLN A 358 26.70 -11.08 -9.32
CA GLN A 358 27.20 -10.54 -10.59
C GLN A 358 26.52 -11.15 -11.82
N VAL A 359 25.37 -11.77 -11.64
CA VAL A 359 24.52 -12.26 -12.71
C VAL A 359 23.11 -11.72 -12.49
N SER A 360 22.25 -11.84 -13.50
CA SER A 360 20.88 -11.38 -13.37
C SER A 360 19.91 -12.47 -13.77
N TYR A 361 18.94 -12.78 -12.91
CA TYR A 361 17.81 -13.64 -13.26
C TYR A 361 16.56 -12.80 -13.17
N GLY A 362 15.92 -12.53 -14.32
CA GLY A 362 14.71 -11.73 -14.38
C GLY A 362 14.76 -10.40 -13.61
N ASP A 363 15.93 -9.72 -13.54
CA ASP A 363 16.13 -8.45 -12.84
C ASP A 363 15.15 -7.42 -13.41
N ASN A 364 14.11 -7.07 -12.67
CA ASN A 364 12.99 -6.29 -13.19
C ASN A 364 12.67 -5.08 -12.32
N GLY A 365 12.33 -3.98 -13.00
CA GLY A 365 11.93 -2.74 -12.36
C GLY A 365 11.72 -1.64 -13.37
N PHE A 366 12.14 -0.42 -13.02
CA PHE A 366 12.09 0.73 -13.90
C PHE A 366 13.45 1.44 -13.95
N GLN A 367 13.67 2.15 -15.05
CA GLN A 367 14.80 3.05 -15.20
C GLN A 367 14.35 4.40 -15.78
N VAL A 368 15.11 5.44 -15.49
CA VAL A 368 14.91 6.80 -16.02
C VAL A 368 16.24 7.30 -16.56
N ASP A 369 16.27 7.56 -17.86
CA ASP A 369 17.37 8.29 -18.51
C ASP A 369 17.10 9.79 -18.41
N ASP A 370 18.13 10.57 -18.07
CA ASP A 370 18.07 12.03 -17.91
C ASP A 370 16.89 12.50 -17.00
N PRO A 371 16.80 12.05 -15.74
CA PRO A 371 15.70 12.43 -14.86
C PRO A 371 15.63 13.95 -14.66
N PRO A 372 14.44 14.51 -14.32
CA PRO A 372 14.32 15.92 -13.96
C PRO A 372 15.29 16.29 -12.82
N GLN A 373 15.96 17.44 -12.93
CA GLN A 373 16.96 17.89 -11.96
C GLN A 373 16.35 18.84 -10.93
N ASN A 374 16.77 18.75 -9.67
CA ASN A 374 16.21 19.53 -8.56
C ASN A 374 14.70 19.34 -8.38
N GLU A 375 14.22 18.11 -8.55
CA GLU A 375 12.81 17.74 -8.39
C GLU A 375 12.68 16.58 -7.41
N SER A 376 11.57 16.58 -6.67
CA SER A 376 11.18 15.47 -5.82
C SER A 376 10.08 14.67 -6.50
N PHE A 377 10.17 13.35 -6.37
CA PHE A 377 9.15 12.42 -6.79
C PHE A 377 8.98 11.35 -5.73
N ASP A 378 7.72 11.00 -5.51
CA ASP A 378 7.32 9.94 -4.61
C ASP A 378 6.87 8.75 -5.44
N LEU A 379 7.37 7.57 -5.08
CA LEU A 379 6.97 6.30 -5.67
C LEU A 379 6.28 5.50 -4.58
N SER A 380 5.01 5.17 -4.82
CA SER A 380 4.27 4.23 -3.99
C SER A 380 4.40 2.84 -4.61
N ILE A 381 5.09 1.95 -3.91
CA ILE A 381 5.31 0.57 -4.35
C ILE A 381 4.48 -0.35 -3.48
N GLN A 382 3.63 -1.14 -4.13
CA GLN A 382 2.90 -2.22 -3.48
C GLN A 382 3.28 -3.55 -4.13
N THR A 383 3.58 -4.55 -3.30
CA THR A 383 3.86 -5.90 -3.77
C THR A 383 2.89 -6.88 -3.14
N VAL A 384 2.05 -7.51 -3.97
CA VAL A 384 1.11 -8.54 -3.56
C VAL A 384 1.71 -9.93 -3.77
N PHE A 385 1.49 -10.82 -2.81
CA PHE A 385 1.97 -12.20 -2.81
C PHE A 385 0.80 -13.17 -2.84
N LEU A 386 0.84 -14.12 -3.77
CA LEU A 386 -0.18 -15.15 -3.93
C LEU A 386 0.45 -16.53 -3.85
N SER A 387 -0.31 -17.49 -3.33
CA SER A 387 0.13 -18.89 -3.27
C SER A 387 0.27 -19.51 -4.66
N GLY A 388 1.33 -20.29 -4.85
CA GLY A 388 1.58 -21.07 -6.06
C GLY A 388 1.71 -20.28 -7.36
N ASN A 389 1.74 -21.05 -8.45
CA ASN A 389 1.83 -20.52 -9.81
C ASN A 389 0.48 -19.97 -10.27
N GLN A 390 0.48 -18.73 -10.73
CA GLN A 390 -0.70 -18.01 -11.21
C GLN A 390 -0.56 -17.73 -12.70
N PRO A 391 -1.68 -17.70 -13.46
CA PRO A 391 -1.67 -17.09 -14.78
C PRO A 391 -1.32 -15.60 -14.66
N ASN A 392 -1.20 -14.90 -15.79
CA ASN A 392 -1.06 -13.45 -15.79
C ASN A 392 -2.31 -12.79 -15.18
N VAL A 393 -2.18 -12.32 -13.93
CA VAL A 393 -3.22 -11.64 -13.15
C VAL A 393 -2.83 -10.21 -12.78
N GLY A 394 -1.65 -9.74 -13.20
CA GLY A 394 -1.12 -8.43 -12.82
C GLY A 394 -2.07 -7.27 -13.14
N ALA A 395 -2.75 -7.30 -14.28
CA ALA A 395 -3.75 -6.28 -14.62
C ALA A 395 -4.95 -6.25 -13.67
N THR A 396 -5.33 -7.40 -13.10
CA THR A 396 -6.43 -7.48 -12.11
C THR A 396 -6.02 -6.78 -10.81
N TYR A 397 -4.84 -7.12 -10.28
CA TYR A 397 -4.33 -6.52 -9.05
C TYR A 397 -3.99 -5.04 -9.23
N TYR A 398 -3.45 -4.66 -10.39
CA TYR A 398 -3.21 -3.24 -10.69
C TYR A 398 -4.50 -2.43 -10.76
N ASN A 399 -5.59 -3.00 -11.28
CA ASN A 399 -6.89 -2.32 -11.25
C ASN A 399 -7.46 -2.18 -9.83
N GLN A 400 -7.19 -3.13 -8.93
CA GLN A 400 -7.51 -3.00 -7.50
C GLN A 400 -6.68 -1.91 -6.84
N TYR A 401 -5.37 -1.89 -7.11
CA TYR A 401 -4.46 -0.84 -6.64
C TYR A 401 -4.91 0.57 -7.04
N LEU A 402 -5.36 0.76 -8.29
CA LEU A 402 -5.89 2.05 -8.77
C LEU A 402 -7.29 2.39 -8.24
N THR A 403 -8.00 1.41 -7.69
CA THR A 403 -9.39 1.56 -7.24
C THR A 403 -9.55 1.00 -5.82
N PRO A 404 -8.84 1.58 -4.83
CA PRO A 404 -8.86 1.08 -3.45
C PRO A 404 -10.27 1.16 -2.85
N LEU A 405 -10.51 0.39 -1.79
CA LEU A 405 -11.76 0.45 -1.03
C LEU A 405 -12.06 1.89 -0.58
N ASP A 406 -13.32 2.30 -0.71
CA ASP A 406 -13.81 3.56 -0.15
C ASP A 406 -14.15 3.35 1.33
N LEU A 407 -13.63 4.24 2.17
CA LEU A 407 -13.71 4.13 3.63
C LEU A 407 -14.58 5.27 4.19
N GLN A 408 -15.64 4.90 4.90
CA GLN A 408 -16.40 5.82 5.74
C GLN A 408 -16.24 5.46 7.21
N VAL A 409 -15.78 6.42 8.01
CA VAL A 409 -15.68 6.32 9.47
C VAL A 409 -16.69 7.29 10.07
N VAL A 410 -17.66 6.77 10.81
CA VAL A 410 -18.76 7.57 11.39
C VAL A 410 -18.87 7.27 12.87
N GLU A 411 -18.93 8.33 13.69
CA GLU A 411 -19.19 8.20 15.12
C GLU A 411 -20.57 7.58 15.34
N PHE A 412 -20.66 6.56 16.20
CA PHE A 412 -21.90 5.84 16.40
C PHE A 412 -22.96 6.72 17.09
N GLY A 413 -24.18 6.71 16.58
CA GLY A 413 -25.28 7.54 17.08
C GLY A 413 -25.44 8.88 16.37
N GLU A 414 -24.45 9.32 15.57
CA GLU A 414 -24.64 10.40 14.62
C GLU A 414 -25.43 9.88 13.40
N PRO A 415 -26.36 10.68 12.82
CA PRO A 415 -27.08 10.26 11.64
C PRO A 415 -26.10 10.01 10.50
N THR A 416 -26.09 8.77 10.00
CA THR A 416 -25.31 8.41 8.82
C THR A 416 -25.64 9.41 7.71
N PRO A 417 -24.65 10.10 7.11
CA PRO A 417 -24.94 10.94 5.95
C PRO A 417 -25.60 10.05 4.90
N VAL A 418 -26.87 10.32 4.59
CA VAL A 418 -27.60 9.58 3.57
C VAL A 418 -26.75 9.62 2.30
N PRO A 419 -26.33 8.47 1.74
CA PRO A 419 -25.56 8.46 0.51
C PRO A 419 -26.42 9.19 -0.52
N THR A 420 -25.97 10.39 -0.90
CA THR A 420 -26.68 11.16 -1.91
C THR A 420 -26.49 10.35 -3.17
N ALA A 421 -27.58 9.74 -3.65
CA ALA A 421 -27.58 9.02 -4.91
C ALA A 421 -26.80 9.84 -5.94
N SER A 422 -25.76 9.24 -6.53
CA SER A 422 -25.01 9.85 -7.63
C SER A 422 -26.00 10.52 -8.57
N PRO A 423 -25.78 11.79 -8.96
CA PRO A 423 -26.76 12.53 -9.72
C PRO A 423 -27.10 11.74 -10.98
N THR A 424 -28.34 11.25 -11.04
CA THR A 424 -28.88 10.63 -12.25
C THR A 424 -28.84 11.70 -13.33
N ALA A 425 -27.96 11.55 -14.31
CA ALA A 425 -27.87 12.42 -15.46
C ALA A 425 -29.23 12.41 -16.18
N THR A 426 -30.06 13.41 -15.89
CA THR A 426 -31.31 13.62 -16.59
C THR A 426 -30.96 14.22 -17.94
N ALA A 427 -31.02 13.38 -18.98
CA ALA A 427 -30.86 13.80 -20.36
C ALA A 427 -31.92 14.87 -20.69
N THR A 428 -31.51 16.14 -20.72
CA THR A 428 -32.32 17.23 -21.24
C THR A 428 -31.99 17.44 -22.71
N ALA A 429 -33.02 17.57 -23.52
CA ALA A 429 -32.94 17.66 -24.98
C ALA A 429 -32.07 18.84 -25.47
N THR A 430 -31.45 18.58 -26.61
CA THR A 430 -30.35 19.26 -27.31
C THR A 430 -30.64 20.73 -27.70
N ALA A 431 -29.68 21.62 -27.40
CA ALA A 431 -29.46 22.88 -28.11
C ALA A 431 -28.19 22.74 -28.99
N PRO A 432 -28.08 23.45 -30.14
CA PRO A 432 -27.02 23.22 -31.13
C PRO A 432 -25.63 23.69 -30.62
N PRO A 433 -24.53 23.12 -31.16
CA PRO A 433 -23.22 23.20 -30.53
C PRO A 433 -22.50 24.54 -30.81
N PRO A 434 -21.73 25.08 -29.85
CA PRO A 434 -20.62 25.99 -30.12
C PRO A 434 -19.34 25.19 -30.44
N PRO A 435 -18.32 25.82 -31.05
CA PRO A 435 -17.21 25.10 -31.66
C PRO A 435 -16.24 24.49 -30.64
N THR A 436 -15.74 23.32 -31.04
CA THR A 436 -14.64 22.48 -30.51
C THR A 436 -13.66 23.17 -29.54
N GLY A 437 -13.75 22.77 -28.27
CA GLY A 437 -12.66 22.82 -27.30
C GLY A 437 -12.42 21.40 -26.77
N THR A 438 -11.16 20.98 -26.77
CA THR A 438 -10.68 19.68 -26.28
C THR A 438 -11.02 19.52 -24.79
N PRO A 439 -11.67 18.43 -24.35
CA PRO A 439 -11.89 18.18 -22.94
C PRO A 439 -10.62 17.60 -22.29
N THR A 440 -10.02 18.35 -21.38
CA THR A 440 -9.12 17.83 -20.35
C THR A 440 -10.00 17.30 -19.22
N SER A 441 -10.05 15.97 -19.06
CA SER A 441 -10.58 15.33 -17.86
C SER A 441 -9.49 15.31 -16.81
N THR A 442 -9.66 16.06 -15.73
CA THR A 442 -8.83 15.94 -14.54
C THR A 442 -9.28 14.71 -13.75
N PRO A 443 -8.40 13.75 -13.42
CA PRO A 443 -8.75 12.64 -12.54
C PRO A 443 -9.00 13.15 -11.10
N PRO A 444 -9.80 12.42 -10.29
CA PRO A 444 -9.94 12.72 -8.87
C PRO A 444 -8.60 12.51 -8.13
N PRO A 445 -8.37 13.21 -7.02
CA PRO A 445 -7.16 13.02 -6.22
C PRO A 445 -7.10 11.59 -5.66
N PRO A 446 -5.92 10.96 -5.58
CA PRO A 446 -5.77 9.64 -4.96
C PRO A 446 -6.11 9.70 -3.46
N ALA A 447 -6.66 8.60 -2.95
CA ALA A 447 -6.81 8.37 -1.52
C ALA A 447 -5.43 8.45 -0.84
N LEU A 448 -5.39 9.01 0.36
CA LEU A 448 -4.15 9.18 1.14
C LEU A 448 -3.56 7.80 1.46
N VAL A 449 -2.52 7.41 0.73
CA VAL A 449 -1.61 6.34 1.12
C VAL A 449 -0.73 6.88 2.26
N PRO A 450 -0.48 6.13 3.35
CA PRO A 450 0.44 6.55 4.41
C PRO A 450 1.80 6.90 3.80
N GLN A 451 2.17 8.19 3.83
CA GLN A 451 3.43 8.66 3.28
C GLN A 451 4.57 8.29 4.21
N ALA A 452 5.38 7.31 3.83
CA ALA A 452 6.68 7.08 4.44
C ALA A 452 7.74 7.94 3.74
N TYR A 453 8.31 8.90 4.46
CA TYR A 453 9.44 9.69 3.99
C TYR A 453 10.67 8.79 3.88
N LEU A 454 11.38 8.84 2.75
CA LEU A 454 12.83 8.58 2.59
C LEU A 454 13.47 9.89 2.11
N PRO A 455 14.78 10.13 2.32
CA PRO A 455 15.28 11.42 2.78
C PRO A 455 14.78 12.63 1.98
N LEU A 456 14.18 13.56 2.72
CA LEU A 456 14.22 14.97 2.36
C LEU A 456 15.71 15.33 2.18
N ILE A 457 16.16 15.54 0.94
CA ILE A 457 17.48 16.11 0.70
C ILE A 457 17.45 17.56 1.19
N THR A 458 17.71 17.75 2.48
CA THR A 458 17.94 19.07 3.04
C THR A 458 19.40 19.41 2.85
N TYR A 459 19.67 20.22 1.83
CA TYR A 459 20.93 20.94 1.73
C TYR A 459 21.04 21.89 2.92
N GLY A 460 21.75 21.46 3.96
CA GLY A 460 22.18 22.35 5.02
C GLY A 460 23.05 23.47 4.43
N ASN A 461 22.51 24.68 4.35
CA ASN A 461 23.27 25.89 4.06
C ASN A 461 24.29 26.13 5.19
N GLN A 462 25.47 25.52 5.08
CA GLN A 462 26.64 25.96 5.85
C GLN A 462 27.33 27.07 5.07
N SER A 463 26.76 28.27 5.18
CA SER A 463 27.44 29.53 4.86
C SER A 463 28.03 30.10 6.15
N THR A 464 29.29 29.78 6.44
CA THR A 464 30.22 30.70 7.11
C THR A 464 31.67 30.30 6.79
N LEU A 465 32.16 30.77 5.64
CA LEU A 465 33.59 31.04 5.47
C LEU A 465 33.92 32.38 6.12
N ALA A 466 34.83 32.36 7.10
CA ALA A 466 36.05 33.20 7.18
C ALA A 466 36.51 33.44 8.63
N PRO A 467 37.81 33.72 8.87
CA PRO A 467 39.02 33.45 8.07
C PRO A 467 39.90 32.33 8.63
#